data_AF-A0A2A4T2Y9-F1
#
_entry.id   AF-A0A2A4T2Y9-F1
#
_cell.length_a   1.000
_cell.length_b   1.000
_cell.length_c   1.000
_cell.angle_alpha   90.00
_cell.angle_beta   90.00
_cell.angle_gamma   90.00
#
_symmetry.space_group_name_H-M   'P 1'
#
loop_
_entity.id
_entity.type
_entity.pdbx_description
1 polymer ?
#
loop_
_entity_poly.entity_id
_entity_poly.type
_entity_poly.pdbx_seq_one_letter_code
_entity_poly.pdbx_strand_id
1 'polypeptide(L)'
;NVRYVILSIHEKKKNGSISRSLKVDYHLEGNLTKPISEWVCFEHEGYALHKAHDWWKNCSLDMPNQPPDNLDQVIKDFNEGLLKEAKRISVRKKKSDKFWTIEKREFGPILEEEEA
;
A
#
# COMPACT_ATOMS: atom_id res chain seq x y z
N ASN A 1 10.58 -11.46 0.80
CA ASN A 1 9.29 -11.59 1.51
C ASN A 1 9.07 -10.40 2.41
N VAL A 2 7.80 -10.08 2.65
CA VAL A 2 7.39 -9.01 3.56
C VAL A 2 7.15 -9.63 4.93
N ARG A 3 7.74 -9.04 5.97
CA ARG A 3 7.57 -9.41 7.37
C ARG A 3 6.31 -8.78 7.97
N TYR A 4 6.12 -7.48 7.74
CA TYR A 4 4.94 -6.72 8.13
C TYR A 4 4.82 -5.47 7.26
N VAL A 5 3.62 -4.88 7.23
CA VAL A 5 3.33 -3.64 6.50
C VAL A 5 2.89 -2.56 7.49
N ILE A 6 3.35 -1.34 7.27
CA ILE A 6 2.86 -0.16 8.01
C ILE A 6 2.18 0.78 7.02
N LEU A 7 0.98 1.21 7.37
CA LEU A 7 0.26 2.26 6.65
C LEU A 7 0.36 3.59 7.41
N SER A 8 0.56 4.67 6.67
CA SER A 8 0.58 6.02 7.26
C SER A 8 0.12 7.06 6.24
N ILE A 9 -0.55 8.13 6.69
CA ILE A 9 -0.91 9.24 5.82
C ILE A 9 0.33 10.11 5.60
N HIS A 10 0.66 10.34 4.34
CA HIS A 10 1.63 11.33 3.93
C HIS A 10 0.90 12.54 3.34
N GLU A 11 1.09 13.69 3.97
CA GLU A 11 0.60 14.96 3.47
C GLU A 11 1.75 15.72 2.80
N LYS A 12 1.51 16.16 1.57
CA LYS A 12 2.44 17.01 0.84
C LYS A 12 1.78 18.33 0.49
N LYS A 13 2.36 19.42 0.98
CA LYS A 13 1.97 20.79 0.63
C LYS A 13 2.74 21.23 -0.62
N LYS A 14 2.03 21.66 -1.65
CA LYS A 14 2.62 22.23 -2.87
C LYS A 14 1.72 23.36 -3.38
N ASN A 15 2.31 24.54 -3.58
CA ASN A 15 1.62 25.71 -4.14
C ASN A 15 0.30 26.05 -3.44
N GLY A 16 0.27 26.02 -2.10
CA GLY A 16 -0.93 26.31 -1.31
C GLY A 16 -1.95 25.15 -1.23
N SER A 17 -1.80 24.09 -2.02
CA SER A 17 -2.64 22.89 -1.95
C SER A 17 -2.01 21.80 -1.10
N ILE A 18 -2.83 21.08 -0.34
CA ILE A 18 -2.43 19.89 0.43
C ILE A 18 -2.92 18.67 -0.34
N SER A 19 -2.02 17.76 -0.67
CA SER A 19 -2.35 16.46 -1.26
C SER A 19 -2.11 15.37 -0.23
N ARG A 20 -3.07 14.44 -0.10
CA ARG A 20 -2.96 13.31 0.80
C ARG A 20 -2.64 12.05 0.01
N SER A 21 -1.76 11.23 0.55
CA SER A 21 -1.42 9.94 -0.04
C SER A 21 -1.17 8.95 1.07
N LEU A 22 -1.64 7.73 0.89
CA LEU A 22 -1.33 6.63 1.77
C LEU A 22 0.10 6.16 1.45
N LYS A 23 0.99 6.24 2.44
CA LYS A 23 2.32 5.66 2.39
C LYS A 23 2.22 4.22 2.90
N VAL A 24 2.69 3.29 2.08
CA VAL A 24 2.72 1.86 2.39
C VAL A 24 4.18 1.46 2.56
N ASP A 25 4.59 1.13 3.79
CA ASP A 25 5.94 0.70 4.12
C ASP A 25 6.02 -0.82 4.25
N TYR A 26 6.70 -1.46 3.31
CA TYR A 26 6.96 -2.90 3.34
C TYR A 26 8.26 -3.19 4.08
N HIS A 27 8.14 -3.71 5.29
CA HIS A 27 9.28 -4.19 6.06
C HIS A 27 9.58 -5.62 5.63
N LEU A 28 10.75 -5.82 5.03
CA LEU A 28 11.15 -7.10 4.48
C LEU A 28 11.78 -8.00 5.55
N GLU A 29 11.70 -9.31 5.32
CA GLU A 29 12.49 -10.27 6.10
C GLU A 29 13.99 -10.06 5.85
N GLY A 30 14.81 -10.27 6.88
CA GLY A 30 16.27 -10.08 6.84
C GLY A 30 16.77 -8.77 7.46
N ASN A 31 18.08 -8.53 7.40
CA ASN A 31 18.75 -7.39 8.06
C ASN A 31 18.67 -6.07 7.26
N LEU A 32 17.55 -5.82 6.58
CA LEU A 32 17.32 -4.54 5.90
C LEU A 32 16.83 -3.51 6.91
N THR A 33 17.62 -2.45 7.10
CA THR A 33 17.31 -1.38 8.08
C THR A 33 16.23 -0.41 7.59
N LYS A 34 15.90 -0.41 6.30
CA LYS A 34 14.93 0.52 5.69
C LYS A 34 13.83 -0.25 4.97
N PRO A 35 12.55 0.11 5.18
CA PRO A 35 11.46 -0.45 4.39
C PRO A 35 11.54 0.03 2.95
N ILE A 36 10.88 -0.71 2.07
CA ILE A 36 10.57 -0.23 0.71
C ILE A 36 9.19 0.40 0.76
N SER A 37 9.08 1.66 0.36
CA SER A 37 7.84 2.41 0.42
C SER A 37 7.21 2.61 -0.96
N GLU A 38 5.89 2.59 -1.02
CA GLU A 38 5.13 3.18 -2.14
C GLU A 38 4.09 4.20 -1.64
N TRP A 39 3.60 5.00 -2.57
CA TRP A 39 2.57 6.01 -2.32
C TRP A 39 1.33 5.71 -3.17
N VAL A 40 0.21 5.62 -2.49
CA VAL A 40 -1.13 5.36 -3.03
C VAL A 40 -1.93 6.66 -2.89
N CYS A 41 -2.36 7.24 -4.00
CA CYS A 41 -3.10 8.50 -4.01
C CYS A 41 -4.37 8.33 -4.82
N PHE A 42 -5.52 8.52 -4.17
CA PHE A 42 -6.85 8.40 -4.79
C PHE A 42 -7.39 9.74 -5.31
N GLU A 43 -6.70 10.85 -5.04
CA GLU A 43 -7.16 12.21 -5.40
C GLU A 43 -6.61 12.70 -6.76
N HIS A 44 -5.47 12.17 -7.20
CA HIS A 44 -4.86 12.58 -8.48
C HIS A 44 -5.36 11.71 -9.63
N GLU A 45 -5.40 12.25 -10.85
CA GLU A 45 -5.74 11.52 -12.06
C GLU A 45 -4.55 10.76 -12.68
N GLY A 46 -4.84 9.91 -13.67
CA GLY A 46 -3.83 9.26 -14.51
C GLY A 46 -3.14 8.04 -13.85
N TYR A 47 -1.84 7.90 -14.08
CA TYR A 47 -1.09 6.71 -13.66
C TYR A 47 -1.08 6.51 -12.13
N ALA A 48 -1.11 7.60 -11.36
CA ALA A 48 -1.17 7.53 -9.90
C ALA A 48 -2.51 6.91 -9.44
N LEU A 49 -3.63 7.35 -10.02
CA LEU A 49 -4.95 6.80 -9.73
C LEU A 49 -5.02 5.32 -10.08
N HIS A 50 -4.54 4.96 -11.28
CA HIS A 50 -4.61 3.57 -11.73
C HIS A 50 -3.84 2.63 -10.79
N LYS A 51 -2.65 3.03 -10.35
CA LYS A 51 -1.90 2.26 -9.35
C LYS A 51 -2.60 2.20 -8.00
N ALA A 52 -3.29 3.27 -7.60
CA ALA A 52 -4.00 3.30 -6.33
C ALA A 52 -5.22 2.37 -6.33
N HIS A 53 -5.98 2.38 -7.43
CA HIS A 53 -7.08 1.44 -7.64
C HIS A 53 -6.60 -0.01 -7.73
N ASP A 54 -5.50 -0.27 -8.43
CA ASP A 54 -4.90 -1.61 -8.47
C ASP A 54 -4.48 -2.07 -7.07
N TRP A 55 -3.81 -1.20 -6.30
CA TRP A 55 -3.44 -1.51 -4.91
C TRP A 55 -4.68 -1.84 -4.06
N TRP A 56 -5.73 -1.01 -4.15
CA TRP A 56 -6.97 -1.20 -3.39
C TRP A 56 -7.69 -2.50 -3.76
N LYS A 57 -7.83 -2.76 -5.06
CA LYS A 57 -8.49 -3.96 -5.58
C LYS A 57 -7.84 -5.25 -5.05
N ASN A 58 -6.53 -5.23 -4.85
CA ASN A 58 -5.82 -6.39 -4.34
C ASN A 58 -5.84 -6.50 -2.80
N CYS A 59 -5.96 -5.39 -2.05
CA CYS A 59 -5.97 -5.42 -0.59
C CYS A 59 -7.37 -5.48 0.04
N SER A 60 -8.40 -4.93 -0.61
CA SER A 60 -9.77 -4.88 -0.07
C SER A 60 -10.45 -6.25 -0.10
N LEU A 61 -11.13 -6.60 0.97
CA LEU A 61 -11.91 -7.84 1.10
C LEU A 61 -13.37 -7.66 0.63
N ASP A 62 -14.00 -6.53 0.98
CA ASP A 62 -15.43 -6.31 0.82
C ASP A 62 -15.77 -5.55 -0.49
N MET A 63 -15.06 -4.44 -0.77
CA MET A 63 -15.36 -3.56 -1.91
C MET A 63 -14.13 -3.28 -2.79
N PRO A 64 -13.61 -4.28 -3.52
CA PRO A 64 -12.39 -4.15 -4.31
C PRO A 64 -12.50 -3.21 -5.52
N ASN A 65 -13.73 -2.87 -5.96
CA ASN A 65 -13.96 -1.98 -7.11
C ASN A 65 -14.32 -0.54 -6.70
N GLN A 66 -14.46 -0.25 -5.40
CA GLN A 66 -14.80 1.09 -4.90
C GLN A 66 -13.62 1.62 -4.07
N PRO A 67 -12.85 2.60 -4.57
CA PRO A 67 -11.76 3.19 -3.79
C PRO A 67 -12.31 3.86 -2.52
N PRO A 68 -11.49 3.96 -1.46
CA PRO A 68 -11.92 4.53 -0.20
C PRO A 68 -12.02 6.05 -0.31
N ASP A 69 -13.08 6.63 0.26
CA ASP A 69 -13.25 8.07 0.36
C ASP A 69 -12.40 8.70 1.49
N ASN A 70 -11.91 7.88 2.43
CA ASN A 70 -11.19 8.35 3.61
C ASN A 70 -9.96 7.47 3.92
N LEU A 71 -8.76 8.06 3.85
CA LEU A 71 -7.50 7.36 4.16
C LEU A 71 -7.34 6.98 5.64
N ASP A 72 -7.92 7.75 6.57
CA ASP A 72 -7.88 7.42 8.00
C ASP A 72 -8.65 6.12 8.27
N GLN A 73 -9.80 5.95 7.60
CA GLN A 73 -10.58 4.72 7.68
C GLN A 73 -9.79 3.53 7.14
N VAL A 74 -9.09 3.69 6.01
CA VAL A 74 -8.23 2.64 5.44
C VAL A 74 -7.17 2.16 6.43
N ILE A 75 -6.54 3.09 7.18
CA ILE A 75 -5.54 2.73 8.18
C ILE A 75 -6.19 1.99 9.36
N LYS A 76 -7.37 2.44 9.79
CA LYS A 76 -8.13 1.77 10.84
C LYS A 76 -8.46 0.34 10.43
N ASP A 77 -9.04 0.15 9.25
CA ASP A 77 -9.42 -1.16 8.70
C ASP A 77 -8.21 -2.08 8.56
N PHE A 78 -7.06 -1.54 8.11
CA PHE A 78 -5.81 -2.29 8.05
C PHE A 78 -5.35 -2.79 9.42
N ASN A 79 -5.37 -1.91 10.43
CA ASN A 79 -4.95 -2.27 11.79
C ASN A 79 -5.91 -3.26 12.46
N GLU A 80 -7.18 -3.28 12.04
CA GLU A 80 -8.20 -4.25 12.49
C GLU A 80 -8.15 -5.57 11.69
N GLY A 81 -7.24 -5.71 10.71
CA GLY A 81 -7.11 -6.92 9.90
C GLY A 81 -8.19 -7.08 8.82
N LEU A 82 -8.94 -6.02 8.53
CA LEU A 82 -10.01 -6.01 7.52
C LEU A 82 -9.47 -5.83 6.07
N LEU A 83 -8.16 -5.62 5.92
CA LEU A 83 -7.47 -5.55 4.63
C LEU A 83 -6.39 -6.62 4.54
N LYS A 84 -6.19 -7.16 3.34
CA LYS A 84 -5.12 -8.13 3.09
C LYS A 84 -3.75 -7.46 3.21
N GLU A 85 -2.85 -8.11 3.93
CA GLU A 85 -1.44 -7.76 3.96
C GLU A 85 -0.69 -8.36 2.76
N ALA A 86 0.23 -7.58 2.18
CA ALA A 86 1.15 -8.11 1.18
C ALA A 86 2.16 -9.06 1.85
N LYS A 87 2.31 -10.28 1.34
CA LYS A 87 3.31 -11.26 1.82
C LYS A 87 4.58 -11.24 0.96
N ARG A 88 4.47 -10.81 -0.30
CA ARG A 88 5.64 -10.63 -1.17
C ARG A 88 5.47 -9.40 -2.06
N ILE A 89 6.58 -8.71 -2.30
CA ILE A 89 6.65 -7.63 -3.29
C ILE A 89 7.78 -7.94 -4.28
N SER A 90 7.55 -7.60 -5.54
CA SER A 90 8.58 -7.58 -6.58
C SER A 90 8.98 -6.14 -6.84
N VAL A 91 10.27 -5.87 -6.79
CA VAL A 91 10.82 -4.51 -6.89
C VAL A 91 11.86 -4.42 -7.98
N ARG A 92 11.94 -3.26 -8.63
CA ARG A 92 12.95 -2.91 -9.61
C ARG A 92 13.75 -1.71 -9.14
N LYS A 93 15.06 -1.73 -9.39
CA LYS A 93 15.93 -0.57 -9.21
C LYS A 93 16.70 -0.33 -10.50
N LYS A 94 16.47 0.82 -11.14
CA LYS A 94 17.28 1.24 -12.28
C LYS A 94 18.56 1.89 -11.75
N LYS A 95 19.63 1.90 -12.55
CA LYS A 95 20.96 2.42 -12.15
C LYS A 95 20.91 3.86 -11.60
N SER A 96 19.99 4.69 -12.07
CA SER A 96 19.87 6.10 -11.66
C SER A 96 18.82 6.35 -10.57
N ASP A 97 18.08 5.33 -10.13
CA ASP A 97 17.02 5.51 -9.14
C ASP A 97 17.58 5.56 -7.72
N LYS A 98 17.20 6.61 -6.99
CA LYS A 98 17.50 6.74 -5.55
C LYS A 98 16.74 5.71 -4.70
N PHE A 99 15.59 5.23 -5.19
CA PHE A 99 14.67 4.36 -4.46
C PHE A 99 14.24 3.15 -5.29
N TRP A 100 13.80 2.09 -4.63
CA TRP A 100 13.21 0.93 -5.29
C TRP A 100 11.81 1.28 -5.80
N THR A 101 11.45 0.79 -6.98
CA THR A 101 10.10 0.87 -7.52
C THR A 101 9.40 -0.47 -7.32
N ILE A 102 8.20 -0.45 -6.77
CA ILE A 102 7.38 -1.66 -6.60
C ILE A 102 6.63 -1.93 -7.91
N GLU A 103 6.77 -3.14 -8.44
CA GLU A 103 6.15 -3.55 -9.72
C GLU A 103 4.97 -4.49 -9.51
N LYS A 104 5.05 -5.36 -8.50
CA LYS A 104 4.01 -6.35 -8.20
C LYS A 104 3.91 -6.53 -6.69
N ARG A 105 2.69 -6.70 -6.20
CA ARG A 105 2.41 -7.13 -4.83
C ARG A 105 1.67 -8.45 -4.89
N GLU A 106 1.98 -9.34 -3.96
CA GLU A 106 1.30 -10.61 -3.78
C GLU A 106 0.76 -10.61 -2.34
N PHE A 107 -0.56 -10.58 -2.25
CA PHE A 107 -1.30 -10.57 -1.01
C PHE A 107 -1.49 -12.01 -0.54
N GLY A 108 -1.49 -12.19 0.79
CA GLY A 108 -1.76 -13.51 1.37
C GLY A 108 -3.15 -14.02 1.01
N PRO A 109 -3.39 -15.34 1.16
CA PRO A 109 -4.75 -15.86 1.15
C PRO A 109 -5.58 -15.12 2.21
N ILE A 110 -6.88 -14.98 1.96
CA ILE A 110 -7.82 -14.65 3.03
C ILE A 110 -7.66 -15.78 4.04
N LEU A 111 -7.31 -15.46 5.28
CA LEU A 111 -7.40 -16.46 6.34
C LEU A 111 -8.90 -16.73 6.48
N GLU A 112 -9.39 -17.76 5.78
CA GLU A 112 -10.58 -18.45 6.24
C GLU A 112 -10.23 -18.90 7.66
N GLU A 113 -10.92 -18.37 8.66
CA GLU A 113 -10.78 -18.87 10.03
C GLU A 113 -11.00 -20.39 9.95
N GLU A 114 -9.97 -21.17 10.29
CA GLU A 114 -10.16 -22.59 10.60
C GLU A 114 -11.05 -22.63 11.84
N GLU A 115 -12.36 -22.66 11.65
CA GLU A 115 -13.30 -23.09 12.69
C GLU A 115 -13.00 -24.57 12.98
N ALA A 116 -12.32 -24.78 14.10
CA ALA A 116 -12.05 -26.06 14.74
C ALA A 116 -13.25 -26.55 15.57
#